data_AF-A0A966IS55-F1
#
_entry.id   AF-A0A966IS55-F1
#
_cell.length_a   1.000
_cell.length_b   1.000
_cell.length_c   1.000
_cell.angle_alpha   90.00
_cell.angle_beta   90.00
_cell.angle_gamma   90.00
#
_symmetry.space_group_name_H-M   'P 1'
#
loop_
_entity.id
_entity.type
_entity.pdbx_description
1 polymer ?
#
loop_
_entity_poly.entity_id
_entity_poly.type
_entity_poly.pdbx_seq_one_letter_code
_entity_poly.pdbx_strand_id
1 'polypeptide(L)'
;MQRLLAVMSSEATEALPEQRRFSVTRKTSETAISVTVNLDQAGPVKINTGVGFYDHMLDQIAKHGGFSLELECDGDLHIDPHHSVEDCAIALGQAIRGALGDKRGIGRYGFFLPMDESLAKVALDFGGRFYLDFKADFPESNVGDLPCDMVPHVFYSLAEHMQANLHIEVTGENTHHMVEACFKGFGRALRQAIRIEGNE
;
A
#
# COMPACT_ATOMS: atom_id res chain seq x y z
N MET A 1 33.77 27.03 -27.01
CA MET A 1 34.00 25.98 -25.98
C MET A 1 33.81 26.42 -24.53
N GLN A 2 33.57 27.71 -24.21
CA GLN A 2 33.39 28.19 -22.82
C GLN A 2 31.92 28.40 -22.39
N ARG A 3 30.94 28.31 -23.30
CA ARG A 3 29.50 28.39 -22.95
C ARG A 3 28.86 27.04 -22.60
N LEU A 4 29.58 25.93 -22.78
CA LEU A 4 29.09 24.59 -22.45
C LEU A 4 29.41 24.15 -21.01
N LEU A 5 30.36 24.82 -20.35
CA LEU A 5 30.81 24.48 -18.98
C LEU A 5 29.99 25.18 -17.88
N ALA A 6 29.23 26.23 -18.20
CA ALA A 6 28.40 26.96 -17.23
C ALA A 6 27.03 26.29 -16.94
N VAL A 7 26.70 25.22 -17.68
CA VAL A 7 25.45 24.45 -17.49
C VAL A 7 25.70 23.20 -16.62
N MET A 8 26.95 22.94 -16.23
CA MET A 8 27.34 21.74 -15.44
C MET A 8 27.68 22.05 -13.97
N SER A 9 27.25 23.19 -13.42
CA SER A 9 27.52 23.55 -12.03
C SER A 9 26.28 23.92 -11.21
N SER A 10 25.09 23.52 -11.64
CA SER A 10 23.97 23.40 -10.71
C SER A 10 23.78 21.93 -10.43
N GLU A 11 24.45 21.43 -9.38
CA GLU A 11 23.85 20.33 -8.61
C GLU A 11 22.50 20.84 -8.16
N ALA A 12 21.46 20.53 -8.95
CA ALA A 12 20.11 20.58 -8.48
C ALA A 12 20.01 19.46 -7.44
N THR A 13 20.38 19.75 -6.19
CA THR A 13 19.71 19.11 -5.07
C THR A 13 18.25 19.51 -5.19
N GLU A 14 17.48 18.71 -5.92
CA GLU A 14 16.04 18.64 -5.76
C GLU A 14 15.82 18.31 -4.28
N ALA A 15 15.52 19.36 -3.51
CA ALA A 15 15.09 19.18 -2.14
C ALA A 15 13.87 18.27 -2.18
N LEU A 16 13.87 17.22 -1.35
CA LEU A 16 12.70 16.37 -1.16
C LEU A 16 11.49 17.28 -0.90
N PRO A 17 10.31 16.99 -1.48
CA PRO A 17 9.13 17.82 -1.30
C PRO A 17 8.85 18.05 0.18
N GLU A 18 8.40 19.26 0.55
CA GLU A 18 8.18 19.70 1.95
C GLU A 18 7.31 18.71 2.76
N GLN A 19 6.49 17.90 2.09
CA GLN A 19 5.82 16.72 2.64
C GLN A 19 5.67 15.63 1.56
N ARG A 20 5.86 14.35 1.93
CA ARG A 20 5.55 13.18 1.08
C ARG A 20 4.06 12.88 1.07
N ARG A 21 3.31 13.81 0.48
CA ARG A 21 1.85 13.78 0.33
C ARG A 21 1.47 13.70 -1.13
N PHE A 22 0.55 12.79 -1.46
CA PHE A 22 0.08 12.63 -2.84
C PHE A 22 -1.39 12.23 -2.88
N SER A 23 -2.10 12.73 -3.90
CA SER A 23 -3.52 12.47 -4.11
C SER A 23 -3.76 11.87 -5.49
N VAL A 24 -4.67 10.92 -5.56
CA VAL A 24 -5.11 10.23 -6.78
C VAL A 24 -6.63 10.32 -6.87
N THR A 25 -7.13 10.68 -8.05
CA THR A 25 -8.54 10.52 -8.41
C THR A 25 -8.62 9.59 -9.60
N ARG A 26 -9.40 8.51 -9.48
CA ARG A 26 -9.59 7.49 -10.52
C ARG A 26 -11.08 7.30 -10.78
N LYS A 27 -11.48 7.22 -12.04
CA LYS A 27 -12.87 7.00 -12.42
C LYS A 27 -12.96 6.04 -13.61
N THR A 28 -13.78 5.00 -13.47
CA THR A 28 -14.16 4.06 -14.53
C THR A 28 -15.69 4.04 -14.69
N SER A 29 -16.21 3.08 -15.43
CA SER A 29 -17.64 2.75 -15.46
C SER A 29 -18.12 2.04 -14.19
N GLU A 30 -17.23 1.33 -13.47
CA GLU A 30 -17.59 0.58 -12.26
C GLU A 30 -17.37 1.41 -10.98
N THR A 31 -16.33 2.24 -10.92
CA THR A 31 -15.94 2.94 -9.68
C THR A 31 -15.54 4.41 -9.88
N ALA A 32 -15.71 5.21 -8.83
CA ALA A 32 -15.17 6.55 -8.69
C ALA A 32 -14.46 6.68 -7.33
N ILE A 33 -13.16 6.95 -7.36
CA ILE A 33 -12.27 6.83 -6.20
C ILE A 33 -11.43 8.08 -6.02
N SER A 34 -11.31 8.52 -4.77
CA SER A 34 -10.38 9.55 -4.32
C SER A 34 -9.51 8.99 -3.20
N VAL A 35 -8.18 9.11 -3.34
CA VAL A 35 -7.21 8.72 -2.32
C VAL A 35 -6.25 9.86 -2.06
N THR A 36 -5.94 10.12 -0.80
CA THR A 36 -4.84 10.99 -0.38
C THR A 36 -4.02 10.30 0.70
N VAL A 37 -2.70 10.24 0.51
CA VAL A 37 -1.75 9.73 1.51
C VAL A 37 -0.76 10.80 1.93
N ASN A 38 -0.33 10.78 3.19
CA ASN A 38 0.84 11.51 3.67
C ASN A 38 1.74 10.56 4.46
N LEU A 39 2.90 10.21 3.88
CA LEU A 39 3.83 9.24 4.47
C LEU A 39 4.58 9.78 5.70
N ASP A 40 4.52 11.09 5.95
CA ASP A 40 5.22 11.77 7.04
C ASP A 40 4.31 12.12 8.22
N GLN A 41 3.02 11.80 8.15
CA GLN A 41 2.04 12.12 9.18
C GLN A 41 1.13 10.93 9.44
N ALA A 42 0.95 10.49 10.68
CA ALA A 42 0.17 9.28 11.00
C ALA A 42 -1.36 9.43 10.89
N GLY A 43 -1.88 10.63 10.64
CA GLY A 43 -3.32 10.87 10.56
C GLY A 43 -3.66 12.18 9.84
N PRO A 44 -4.91 12.35 9.38
CA PRO A 44 -6.07 11.51 9.68
C PRO A 44 -6.09 10.17 8.92
N VAL A 45 -6.83 9.19 9.46
CA VAL A 45 -7.24 7.98 8.74
C VAL A 45 -8.76 8.00 8.61
N LYS A 46 -9.25 8.09 7.37
CA LYS A 46 -10.68 8.10 7.02
C LYS A 46 -10.85 7.24 5.77
N ILE A 47 -11.57 6.14 5.89
CA ILE A 47 -11.70 5.17 4.82
C ILE A 47 -13.18 4.86 4.67
N ASN A 48 -13.64 4.91 3.43
CA ASN A 48 -14.99 4.50 3.05
C ASN A 48 -14.92 3.87 1.65
N THR A 49 -14.76 2.55 1.61
CA THR A 49 -14.82 1.76 0.36
C THR A 49 -16.22 1.25 0.06
N GLY A 50 -17.11 1.28 1.07
CA GLY A 50 -18.39 0.60 1.07
C GLY A 50 -18.30 -0.90 1.41
N VAL A 51 -17.10 -1.44 1.66
CA VAL A 51 -16.86 -2.81 2.13
C VAL A 51 -16.21 -2.75 3.52
N GLY A 52 -16.99 -3.05 4.56
CA GLY A 52 -16.64 -2.76 5.95
C GLY A 52 -15.41 -3.52 6.44
N PHE A 53 -15.24 -4.79 6.05
CA PHE A 53 -14.04 -5.55 6.41
C PHE A 53 -12.80 -5.01 5.68
N TYR A 54 -12.94 -4.56 4.44
CA TYR A 54 -11.82 -3.97 3.70
C TYR A 54 -11.43 -2.60 4.25
N ASP A 55 -12.39 -1.78 4.67
CA ASP A 55 -12.13 -0.52 5.39
C ASP A 55 -11.27 -0.78 6.64
N HIS A 56 -11.61 -1.81 7.42
CA HIS A 56 -10.84 -2.22 8.59
C HIS A 56 -9.41 -2.67 8.22
N MET A 57 -9.24 -3.40 7.12
CA MET A 57 -7.94 -3.84 6.63
C MET A 57 -7.05 -2.68 6.15
N LEU A 58 -7.62 -1.71 5.44
CA LEU A 58 -6.91 -0.49 5.03
C LEU A 58 -6.52 0.38 6.25
N ASP A 59 -7.36 0.43 7.29
CA ASP A 59 -7.00 1.07 8.57
C ASP A 59 -5.78 0.37 9.20
N GLN A 60 -5.71 -0.96 9.16
CA GLN A 60 -4.53 -1.69 9.66
C GLN A 60 -3.27 -1.31 8.90
N ILE A 61 -3.33 -1.16 7.56
CA ILE A 61 -2.16 -0.71 6.78
C ILE A 61 -1.73 0.68 7.22
N ALA A 62 -2.63 1.66 7.26
CA ALA A 62 -2.30 3.05 7.60
C ALA A 62 -1.75 3.17 9.03
N LYS A 63 -2.42 2.54 10.00
CA LYS A 63 -2.05 2.55 11.42
C LYS A 63 -0.70 1.90 11.68
N HIS A 64 -0.45 0.73 11.09
CA HIS A 64 0.82 0.02 11.28
C HIS A 64 1.95 0.60 10.41
N GLY A 65 1.60 1.18 9.26
CA GLY A 65 2.44 1.99 8.38
C GLY A 65 2.88 3.32 8.99
N GLY A 66 2.06 3.90 9.87
CA GLY A 66 2.32 5.20 10.48
C GLY A 66 2.12 6.37 9.53
N PHE A 67 1.18 6.27 8.59
CA PHE A 67 0.87 7.30 7.59
C PHE A 67 -0.63 7.63 7.57
N SER A 68 -0.98 8.80 7.04
CA SER A 68 -2.36 9.27 6.94
C SER A 68 -2.99 8.73 5.67
N LEU A 69 -4.25 8.33 5.73
CA LEU A 69 -4.98 7.79 4.59
C LEU A 69 -6.40 8.33 4.59
N GLU A 70 -6.73 9.12 3.58
CA GLU A 70 -8.10 9.50 3.27
C GLU A 70 -8.50 8.81 1.96
N LEU A 71 -9.48 7.90 2.01
CA LEU A 71 -9.96 7.13 0.87
C LEU A 71 -11.48 7.12 0.83
N GLU A 72 -12.04 7.50 -0.32
CA GLU A 72 -13.46 7.40 -0.64
C GLU A 72 -13.65 6.66 -1.96
N CYS A 73 -14.58 5.71 -1.98
CA CYS A 73 -14.99 4.97 -3.17
C CYS A 73 -16.51 4.98 -3.30
N ASP A 74 -16.99 5.29 -4.49
CA ASP A 74 -18.35 5.01 -4.95
C ASP A 74 -18.24 3.92 -6.03
N GLY A 75 -18.76 2.72 -5.73
CA GLY A 75 -18.55 1.53 -6.55
C GLY A 75 -19.83 0.71 -6.74
N ASP A 76 -19.78 -0.21 -7.70
CA ASP A 76 -20.89 -1.04 -8.15
C ASP A 76 -21.18 -2.24 -7.24
N LEU A 77 -21.23 -2.04 -5.92
CA LEU A 77 -21.43 -3.09 -4.90
C LEU A 77 -22.70 -3.94 -5.04
N HIS A 78 -23.64 -3.53 -5.89
CA HIS A 78 -24.82 -4.30 -6.25
C HIS A 78 -24.50 -5.49 -7.17
N ILE A 79 -23.34 -5.49 -7.83
CA ILE A 79 -22.78 -6.62 -8.56
C ILE A 79 -22.05 -7.52 -7.56
N ASP A 80 -20.91 -7.06 -7.03
CA ASP A 80 -20.12 -7.66 -5.96
C ASP A 80 -19.05 -6.64 -5.50
N PRO A 81 -18.17 -6.93 -4.50
CA PRO A 81 -17.16 -5.97 -4.05
C PRO A 81 -15.88 -5.96 -4.90
N HIS A 82 -15.77 -6.79 -5.96
CA HIS A 82 -14.52 -7.03 -6.67
C HIS A 82 -13.91 -5.75 -7.23
N HIS A 83 -14.65 -5.02 -8.07
CA HIS A 83 -14.16 -3.80 -8.70
C HIS A 83 -13.81 -2.74 -7.66
N SER A 84 -14.64 -2.59 -6.62
CA SER A 84 -14.40 -1.62 -5.55
C SER A 84 -13.10 -1.92 -4.80
N VAL A 85 -12.87 -3.18 -4.43
CA VAL A 85 -11.67 -3.60 -3.71
C VAL A 85 -10.42 -3.46 -4.58
N GLU A 86 -10.47 -3.96 -5.82
CA GLU A 86 -9.36 -3.88 -6.78
C GLU A 86 -9.00 -2.42 -7.08
N ASP A 87 -9.96 -1.60 -7.49
CA ASP A 87 -9.71 -0.23 -7.92
C ASP A 87 -9.24 0.66 -6.78
N CYS A 88 -9.69 0.40 -5.54
CA CYS A 88 -9.15 1.03 -4.34
C CYS A 88 -7.68 0.68 -4.12
N ALA A 89 -7.31 -0.59 -4.30
CA ALA A 89 -5.93 -1.04 -4.19
C ALA A 89 -5.04 -0.38 -5.26
N ILE A 90 -5.54 -0.27 -6.50
CA ILE A 90 -4.88 0.45 -7.60
C ILE A 90 -4.63 1.91 -7.21
N ALA A 91 -5.68 2.63 -6.81
CA ALA A 91 -5.60 4.05 -6.48
C ALA A 91 -4.67 4.31 -5.28
N LEU A 92 -4.73 3.45 -4.25
CA LEU A 92 -3.85 3.50 -3.09
C LEU A 92 -2.38 3.25 -3.48
N GLY A 93 -2.10 2.24 -4.30
CA GLY A 93 -0.75 1.94 -4.77
C GLY A 93 -0.15 3.10 -5.57
N GLN A 94 -0.95 3.73 -6.43
CA GLN A 94 -0.56 4.94 -7.16
C GLN A 94 -0.27 6.11 -6.21
N ALA A 95 -1.11 6.32 -5.19
CA ALA A 95 -0.92 7.38 -4.22
C ALA A 95 0.37 7.20 -3.41
N ILE A 96 0.64 5.99 -2.93
CA ILE A 96 1.88 5.64 -2.23
C ILE A 96 3.09 5.86 -3.14
N ARG A 97 3.04 5.38 -4.40
CA ARG A 97 4.14 5.59 -5.36
C ARG A 97 4.42 7.07 -5.59
N GLY A 98 3.37 7.87 -5.79
CA GLY A 98 3.50 9.32 -5.97
C GLY A 98 4.12 10.00 -4.74
N ALA A 99 3.72 9.59 -3.54
CA ALA A 99 4.27 10.11 -2.30
C ALA A 99 5.72 9.68 -2.03
N LEU A 100 6.14 8.51 -2.53
CA LEU A 100 7.52 8.04 -2.41
C LEU A 100 8.51 8.80 -3.30
N GLY A 101 8.06 9.45 -4.37
CA GLY A 101 8.91 10.20 -5.29
C GLY A 101 10.02 9.32 -5.91
N ASP A 102 11.26 9.78 -5.81
CA ASP A 102 12.46 9.11 -6.37
C ASP A 102 13.00 7.96 -5.51
N LYS A 103 12.39 7.71 -4.33
CA LYS A 103 12.74 6.64 -3.38
C LYS A 103 14.16 6.73 -2.80
N ARG A 104 14.82 7.89 -2.89
CA ARG A 104 16.14 8.08 -2.26
C ARG A 104 16.02 8.23 -0.75
N GLY A 105 17.06 7.78 -0.03
CA GLY A 105 17.15 7.87 1.42
C GLY A 105 16.18 7.01 2.26
N ILE A 106 15.33 6.16 1.66
CA ILE A 106 14.35 5.35 2.40
C ILE A 106 14.93 4.02 2.93
N GLY A 107 14.33 3.44 3.97
CA GLY A 107 14.76 2.17 4.58
C GLY A 107 14.61 0.93 3.68
N ARG A 108 13.80 1.02 2.61
CA ARG A 108 13.63 0.07 1.48
C ARG A 108 13.06 -1.32 1.80
N TYR A 109 13.37 -1.91 2.96
CA TYR A 109 13.03 -3.29 3.34
C TYR A 109 12.14 -3.36 4.59
N GLY A 110 11.45 -4.49 4.79
CA GLY A 110 10.60 -4.77 5.95
C GLY A 110 10.46 -6.28 6.26
N PHE A 111 10.11 -6.66 7.50
CA PHE A 111 10.00 -8.08 7.90
C PHE A 111 8.95 -8.38 9.00
N PHE A 112 8.19 -9.46 8.76
CA PHE A 112 7.39 -10.39 9.61
C PHE A 112 6.50 -9.84 10.76
N LEU A 113 5.30 -10.44 10.93
CA LEU A 113 4.36 -10.13 12.02
C LEU A 113 3.56 -11.37 12.49
N PRO A 114 3.53 -11.68 13.80
CA PRO A 114 2.60 -12.65 14.39
C PRO A 114 1.28 -12.01 14.84
N MET A 115 0.19 -12.76 14.80
CA MET A 115 -1.11 -12.43 15.40
C MET A 115 -1.81 -13.72 15.82
N ASP A 116 -1.94 -13.94 17.13
CA ASP A 116 -2.48 -15.17 17.71
C ASP A 116 -1.81 -16.43 17.10
N GLU A 117 -2.59 -17.38 16.59
CA GLU A 117 -2.08 -18.59 15.92
C GLU A 117 -1.58 -18.33 14.49
N SER A 118 -1.79 -17.11 13.98
CA SER A 118 -1.39 -16.72 12.64
C SER A 118 0.00 -16.07 12.60
N LEU A 119 0.75 -16.39 11.55
CA LEU A 119 2.05 -15.77 11.23
C LEU A 119 2.02 -15.27 9.80
N ALA A 120 2.24 -13.96 9.62
CA ALA A 120 2.43 -13.34 8.32
C ALA A 120 3.90 -12.99 8.13
N LYS A 121 4.51 -13.55 7.09
CA LYS A 121 5.84 -13.16 6.63
C LYS A 121 5.69 -12.21 5.45
N VAL A 122 6.09 -10.95 5.62
CA VAL A 122 6.08 -9.97 4.54
C VAL A 122 7.48 -9.49 4.26
N ALA A 123 7.93 -9.66 3.02
CA ALA A 123 9.16 -9.06 2.50
C ALA A 123 8.81 -8.07 1.38
N LEU A 124 9.29 -6.84 1.53
CA LEU A 124 9.00 -5.72 0.63
C LEU A 124 10.32 -5.15 0.10
N ASP A 125 10.37 -4.86 -1.20
CA ASP A 125 11.47 -4.13 -1.84
C ASP A 125 10.92 -3.06 -2.79
N PHE A 126 11.22 -1.79 -2.50
CA PHE A 126 10.96 -0.65 -3.38
C PHE A 126 11.98 -0.53 -4.53
N GLY A 127 12.30 -1.63 -5.20
CA GLY A 127 13.28 -1.69 -6.29
C GLY A 127 12.80 -1.13 -7.64
N GLY A 128 11.56 -0.62 -7.72
CA GLY A 128 11.01 -0.02 -8.93
C GLY A 128 10.50 -1.01 -9.99
N ARG A 129 10.43 -2.31 -9.64
CA ARG A 129 9.82 -3.36 -10.46
C ARG A 129 8.74 -4.06 -9.65
N PHE A 130 7.69 -4.46 -10.33
CA PHE A 130 6.58 -5.20 -9.76
C PHE A 130 6.85 -6.72 -9.77
N TYR A 131 6.54 -7.36 -8.64
CA TYR A 131 6.37 -8.80 -8.54
C TYR A 131 5.53 -9.13 -7.28
N LEU A 132 4.69 -10.16 -7.34
CA LEU A 132 4.00 -10.72 -6.18
C LEU A 132 4.22 -12.24 -6.10
N ASP A 133 4.65 -12.71 -4.93
CA ASP A 133 4.56 -14.12 -4.50
C ASP A 133 3.67 -14.16 -3.25
N PHE A 134 2.45 -14.69 -3.38
CA PHE A 134 1.48 -14.74 -2.28
C PHE A 134 1.12 -16.19 -1.97
N LYS A 135 1.36 -16.61 -0.73
CA LYS A 135 1.12 -17.98 -0.24
C LYS A 135 0.28 -17.93 1.02
N ALA A 136 -0.98 -18.30 0.90
CA ALA A 136 -1.87 -18.53 2.03
C ALA A 136 -2.88 -19.61 1.64
N ASP A 137 -3.27 -20.43 2.61
CA ASP A 137 -4.37 -21.37 2.47
C ASP A 137 -5.43 -20.96 3.48
N PHE A 138 -6.42 -20.17 3.03
CA PHE A 138 -7.46 -19.62 3.90
C PHE A 138 -8.54 -20.66 4.17
N PRO A 139 -8.80 -21.05 5.45
CA PRO A 139 -9.82 -22.04 5.78
C PRO A 139 -11.25 -21.66 5.37
N GLU A 140 -11.57 -20.36 5.34
CA GLU A 140 -12.87 -19.83 4.96
C GLU A 140 -12.81 -19.08 3.62
N SER A 141 -13.90 -19.10 2.85
CA SER A 141 -14.00 -18.41 1.55
C SER A 141 -14.23 -16.90 1.67
N ASN A 142 -14.66 -16.42 2.84
CA ASN A 142 -15.01 -15.03 3.10
C ASN A 142 -14.65 -14.65 4.53
N VAL A 143 -14.29 -13.39 4.75
CA VAL A 143 -14.26 -12.77 6.08
C VAL A 143 -15.15 -11.53 6.07
N GLY A 144 -16.26 -11.59 6.80
CA GLY A 144 -17.30 -10.57 6.73
C GLY A 144 -17.85 -10.45 5.31
N ASP A 145 -17.72 -9.25 4.73
CA ASP A 145 -18.15 -8.90 3.38
C ASP A 145 -17.02 -8.95 2.33
N LEU A 146 -15.81 -9.38 2.72
CA LEU A 146 -14.67 -9.53 1.81
C LEU A 146 -14.48 -11.00 1.40
N PRO A 147 -14.60 -11.34 0.11
CA PRO A 147 -14.16 -12.64 -0.41
C PRO A 147 -12.65 -12.85 -0.24
N CYS A 148 -12.24 -14.03 0.22
CA CYS A 148 -10.83 -14.30 0.55
C CYS A 148 -9.90 -14.36 -0.66
N ASP A 149 -10.44 -14.66 -1.84
CA ASP A 149 -9.74 -14.58 -3.12
C ASP A 149 -9.35 -13.12 -3.45
N MET A 150 -10.09 -12.12 -2.97
CA MET A 150 -9.71 -10.72 -3.14
C MET A 150 -8.47 -10.31 -2.35
N VAL A 151 -8.10 -11.04 -1.30
CA VAL A 151 -6.91 -10.72 -0.49
C VAL A 151 -5.62 -10.73 -1.33
N PRO A 152 -5.25 -11.81 -2.05
CA PRO A 152 -4.11 -11.77 -2.96
C PRO A 152 -4.28 -10.74 -4.09
N HIS A 153 -5.49 -10.51 -4.60
CA HIS A 153 -5.76 -9.47 -5.60
C HIS A 153 -5.40 -8.07 -5.10
N VAL A 154 -5.76 -7.71 -3.85
CA VAL A 154 -5.37 -6.43 -3.24
C VAL A 154 -3.85 -6.26 -3.25
N PHE A 155 -3.10 -7.27 -2.81
CA PHE A 155 -1.64 -7.18 -2.76
C PHE A 155 -0.99 -7.20 -4.15
N TYR A 156 -1.61 -7.87 -5.12
CA TYR A 156 -1.19 -7.83 -6.52
C TYR A 156 -1.28 -6.41 -7.05
N SER A 157 -2.47 -5.81 -6.97
CA SER A 157 -2.73 -4.45 -7.45
C SER A 157 -1.87 -3.41 -6.72
N LEU A 158 -1.69 -3.57 -5.40
CA LEU A 158 -0.77 -2.72 -4.63
C LEU A 158 0.67 -2.85 -5.15
N ALA A 159 1.22 -4.07 -5.24
CA ALA A 159 2.60 -4.29 -5.67
C ALA A 159 2.85 -3.75 -7.08
N GLU A 160 1.90 -3.96 -8.00
CA GLU A 160 1.93 -3.44 -9.35
C GLU A 160 2.00 -1.91 -9.34
N HIS A 161 1.05 -1.25 -8.69
CA HIS A 161 0.95 0.20 -8.79
C HIS A 161 1.95 0.97 -7.92
N MET A 162 2.45 0.36 -6.85
CA MET A 162 3.60 0.86 -6.09
C MET A 162 4.94 0.66 -6.83
N GLN A 163 4.99 -0.23 -7.83
CA GLN A 163 6.20 -0.71 -8.48
C GLN A 163 7.19 -1.29 -7.45
N ALA A 164 6.72 -2.31 -6.72
CA ALA A 164 7.45 -2.98 -5.66
C ALA A 164 7.40 -4.51 -5.82
N ASN A 165 8.45 -5.19 -5.35
CA ASN A 165 8.42 -6.63 -5.16
C ASN A 165 7.84 -6.92 -3.77
N LEU A 166 6.88 -7.84 -3.72
CA LEU A 166 6.18 -8.21 -2.51
C LEU A 166 6.11 -9.74 -2.40
N HIS A 167 6.65 -10.27 -1.32
CA HIS A 167 6.50 -11.69 -0.97
C HIS A 167 5.73 -11.78 0.34
N ILE A 168 4.62 -12.51 0.32
CA ILE A 168 3.75 -12.72 1.47
C ILE A 168 3.51 -14.21 1.65
N GLU A 169 3.81 -14.71 2.84
CA GLU A 169 3.44 -16.06 3.27
C GLU A 169 2.65 -15.96 4.57
N VAL A 170 1.46 -16.57 4.62
CA VAL A 170 0.59 -16.56 5.80
C VAL A 170 0.24 -18.00 6.18
N THR A 171 0.44 -18.33 7.45
CA THR A 171 0.01 -19.59 8.05
C THR A 171 -0.86 -19.30 9.27
N GLY A 172 -1.93 -20.07 9.50
CA GLY A 172 -2.81 -19.91 10.66
C GLY A 172 -4.01 -20.86 10.57
N GLU A 173 -4.95 -20.71 11.50
CA GLU A 173 -6.17 -21.54 11.57
C GLU A 173 -7.46 -20.73 11.42
N ASN A 174 -7.44 -19.44 11.78
CA ASN A 174 -8.60 -18.56 11.65
C ASN A 174 -8.39 -17.59 10.47
N THR A 175 -9.28 -17.60 9.46
CA THR A 175 -9.07 -16.75 8.27
C THR A 175 -9.06 -15.26 8.61
N HIS A 176 -9.85 -14.79 9.58
CA HIS A 176 -9.78 -13.39 10.02
C HIS A 176 -8.38 -13.06 10.54
N HIS A 177 -7.84 -13.86 11.45
CA HIS A 177 -6.51 -13.63 12.01
C HIS A 177 -5.43 -13.66 10.92
N MET A 178 -5.53 -14.60 9.98
CA MET A 178 -4.60 -14.72 8.86
C MET A 178 -4.63 -13.46 7.97
N VAL A 179 -5.82 -12.99 7.60
CA VAL A 179 -5.97 -11.79 6.77
C VAL A 179 -5.49 -10.55 7.53
N GLU A 180 -5.90 -10.36 8.77
CA GLU A 180 -5.48 -9.20 9.57
C GLU A 180 -3.95 -9.20 9.83
N ALA A 181 -3.35 -10.37 10.10
CA ALA A 181 -1.90 -10.53 10.23
C ALA A 181 -1.18 -10.10 8.94
N CYS A 182 -1.73 -10.45 7.78
CA CYS A 182 -1.19 -10.08 6.48
C CYS A 182 -1.16 -8.56 6.29
N PHE A 183 -2.30 -7.88 6.48
CA PHE A 183 -2.41 -6.43 6.31
C PHE A 183 -1.58 -5.66 7.34
N LYS A 184 -1.56 -6.09 8.61
CA LYS A 184 -0.67 -5.52 9.64
C LYS A 184 0.81 -5.73 9.30
N GLY A 185 1.16 -6.95 8.87
CA GLY A 185 2.52 -7.31 8.47
C GLY A 185 3.01 -6.45 7.32
N PHE A 186 2.16 -6.23 6.32
CA PHE A 186 2.42 -5.30 5.23
C PHE A 186 2.58 -3.86 5.73
N GLY A 187 1.67 -3.36 6.56
CA GLY A 187 1.79 -2.03 7.16
C GLY A 187 3.11 -1.84 7.92
N ARG A 188 3.55 -2.83 8.70
CA ARG A 188 4.85 -2.79 9.41
C ARG A 188 6.03 -2.81 8.45
N ALA A 189 6.01 -3.67 7.44
CA ALA A 189 7.06 -3.73 6.43
C ALA A 189 7.16 -2.42 5.66
N LEU A 190 6.01 -1.85 5.27
CA LEU A 190 5.90 -0.56 4.62
C LEU A 190 6.49 0.55 5.49
N ARG A 191 6.13 0.63 6.79
CA ARG A 191 6.67 1.65 7.71
C ARG A 191 8.20 1.70 7.73
N GLN A 192 8.83 0.53 7.80
CA GLN A 192 10.29 0.44 7.78
C GLN A 192 10.82 0.89 6.40
N ALA A 193 10.21 0.38 5.33
CA ALA A 193 10.66 0.63 3.98
C ALA A 193 10.52 2.10 3.54
N ILE A 194 9.51 2.83 4.03
CA ILE A 194 9.26 4.23 3.67
C ILE A 194 9.97 5.22 4.59
N ARG A 195 10.60 4.80 5.69
CA ARG A 195 11.25 5.73 6.62
C ARG A 195 12.47 6.36 5.94
N ILE A 196 12.63 7.67 6.06
CA ILE A 196 13.88 8.35 5.66
C ILE A 196 14.96 8.00 6.68
N GLU A 197 16.04 7.35 6.24
CA GLU A 197 17.19 6.93 7.04
C GLU A 197 18.50 7.59 6.60
N GLY A 198 18.53 8.29 5.46
CA GLY A 198 19.70 8.98 4.93
C GLY A 198 19.39 10.33 4.28
N ASN A 199 20.45 11.08 3.96
CA ASN A 199 20.37 12.38 3.30
C ASN A 199 20.63 12.31 1.78
N GLU A 200 20.85 11.11 1.25
CA GLU A 200 21.20 10.84 -0.16
C GLU A 200 20.04 10.25 -0.96
#